data_AF-A0AAV4VE97-F1
#
_entry.id   AF-A0AAV4VE97-F1
#
_cell.length_a   1.000
_cell.length_b   1.000
_cell.length_c   1.000
_cell.angle_alpha   90.00
_cell.angle_beta   90.00
_cell.angle_gamma   90.00
#
_symmetry.space_group_name_H-M   'P 1'
#
loop_
_entity.id
_entity.type
_entity.pdbx_description
1 polymer ?
#
loop_
_entity_poly.entity_id
_entity_poly.type
_entity_poly.pdbx_seq_one_letter_code
_entity_poly.pdbx_strand_id
1 'polypeptide(L)'
;MSIRLLLHFSRAGNCRFLITKRVVGFDYLTKKQFFHFMDTKMKSIYEEAVYALNGLQSNSVVLQKAREERSTKAYLNLFDTERHLKTLGVEMKNLDDLNIIHVAGTKGKGSTCAFTEAILRKHGYKTGFYSSPHLISVNERIRINGKPISKDIFAEYFWKVYNGIQSSLKDGESMPPYFLFLTVMAFYVFVKEQVEAAVVEVGIGGLWDCTNIIK
;
A
#
# COMPACT_ATOMS: atom_id res chain seq x y z
N MET A 1 16.32 25.44 14.07
CA MET A 1 15.43 26.49 14.59
C MET A 1 14.44 25.83 15.54
N SER A 2 14.65 25.97 16.86
CA SER A 2 13.91 25.21 17.88
C SER A 2 12.63 25.95 18.27
N ILE A 3 11.47 25.32 18.10
CA ILE A 3 10.17 25.85 18.54
C ILE A 3 9.98 25.46 20.00
N ARG A 4 10.13 26.42 20.92
CA ARG A 4 9.82 26.23 22.34
C ARG A 4 8.34 26.54 22.57
N LEU A 5 7.55 25.51 22.86
CA LEU A 5 6.15 25.65 23.28
C LEU A 5 6.11 25.88 24.80
N LEU A 6 5.81 27.09 25.25
CA LEU A 6 5.54 27.35 26.67
C LEU A 6 4.03 27.18 26.92
N LEU A 7 3.66 26.10 27.61
CA LEU A 7 2.30 25.89 28.10
C LEU A 7 2.17 26.56 29.47
N HIS A 8 1.31 27.58 29.59
CA HIS A 8 0.96 28.16 30.88
C HIS A 8 -0.50 27.83 31.20
N PHE A 9 -0.70 26.98 32.21
CA PHE A 9 -2.03 26.63 32.71
C PHE A 9 -2.44 27.63 33.79
N SER A 10 -3.51 28.39 33.53
CA SER A 10 -4.19 29.17 34.56
C SER A 10 -5.34 28.37 35.17
N ARG A 11 -5.54 28.52 36.48
CA ARG A 11 -6.43 27.75 37.36
C ARG A 11 -7.95 27.90 37.10
N ALA A 12 -8.35 28.51 35.98
CA ALA A 12 -9.75 28.78 35.65
C ALA A 12 -10.10 28.37 34.21
N GLY A 13 -9.88 27.10 33.83
CA GLY A 13 -10.52 26.41 32.69
C GLY A 13 -10.39 26.97 31.26
N ASN A 14 -9.86 28.17 31.08
CA ASN A 14 -9.71 28.85 29.80
C ASN A 14 -8.23 28.87 29.39
N CYS A 15 -7.88 28.01 28.45
CA CYS A 15 -6.56 27.98 27.84
C CYS A 15 -6.41 29.18 26.89
N ARG A 16 -5.67 30.22 27.30
CA ARG A 16 -5.27 31.31 26.41
C ARG A 16 -3.88 31.00 25.83
N PHE A 17 -3.82 30.74 24.53
CA PHE A 17 -2.57 30.64 23.79
C PHE A 17 -2.03 32.04 23.52
N LEU A 18 -0.89 32.38 24.12
CA LEU A 18 -0.12 33.58 23.81
C LEU A 18 1.05 33.18 22.91
N ILE A 19 0.86 33.35 21.61
CA ILE A 19 1.97 33.33 20.65
C ILE A 19 2.60 34.71 20.72
N THR A 20 3.82 34.82 21.23
CA THR A 20 4.52 36.10 21.32
C THR A 20 4.81 36.63 19.92
N LYS A 21 4.24 37.80 19.61
CA LYS A 21 4.41 38.54 18.35
C LYS A 21 5.88 38.86 18.09
N ARG A 22 6.50 38.18 17.13
CA ARG A 22 7.45 38.77 16.18
C ARG A 22 7.70 37.77 15.05
N VAL A 23 6.88 37.89 14.01
CA VAL A 23 7.19 37.85 12.57
C VAL A 23 5.82 37.88 11.86
N VAL A 24 5.64 38.95 11.09
CA VAL A 24 4.66 39.25 10.05
C VAL A 24 3.48 38.27 9.84
N GLY A 25 2.28 38.74 10.16
CA GLY A 25 1.01 38.39 9.49
C GLY A 25 0.51 36.95 9.57
N PHE A 26 -0.12 36.55 10.68
CA PHE A 26 -1.12 35.47 10.67
C PHE A 26 -2.20 35.78 11.72
N ASP A 27 -3.45 35.90 11.26
CA ASP A 27 -4.62 36.13 12.09
C ASP A 27 -4.91 34.95 13.03
N TYR A 28 -5.53 35.25 14.17
CA TYR A 28 -5.91 34.29 15.21
C TYR A 28 -6.83 33.19 14.65
N LEU A 29 -6.31 31.97 14.47
CA LEU A 29 -7.13 30.81 14.12
C LEU A 29 -8.11 30.51 15.25
N THR A 30 -9.40 30.38 14.91
CA THR A 30 -10.41 29.89 15.88
C THR A 30 -10.06 28.47 16.33
N LYS A 31 -10.51 28.04 17.52
CA LYS A 31 -10.27 26.67 18.03
C LYS A 31 -10.66 25.61 16.98
N LYS A 32 -11.77 25.81 16.26
CA LYS A 32 -12.22 24.92 15.18
C LYS A 32 -11.30 24.94 13.95
N GLN A 33 -10.80 26.11 13.54
CA GLN A 33 -9.82 26.22 12.45
C GLN A 33 -8.45 25.70 12.85
N PHE A 34 -8.03 25.86 14.10
CA PHE A 34 -6.80 25.28 14.64
C PHE A 34 -6.91 23.76 14.72
N PHE A 35 -8.03 23.23 15.22
CA PHE A 35 -8.28 21.79 15.23
C PHE A 35 -8.37 21.23 13.81
N HIS A 36 -9.08 21.88 12.88
CA HIS A 36 -9.12 21.46 11.48
C HIS A 36 -7.74 21.55 10.82
N PHE A 37 -6.98 22.62 11.07
CA PHE A 37 -5.60 22.77 10.61
C PHE A 37 -4.67 21.71 11.19
N MET A 38 -4.83 21.36 12.48
CA MET A 38 -4.13 20.24 13.12
C MET A 38 -4.57 18.91 12.51
N ASP A 39 -5.86 18.68 12.27
CA ASP A 39 -6.43 17.46 11.66
C ASP A 39 -5.93 17.27 10.22
N THR A 40 -5.78 18.37 9.49
CA THR A 40 -5.22 18.40 8.12
C THR A 40 -3.69 18.22 8.14
N LYS A 41 -3.00 18.68 9.20
CA LYS A 41 -1.55 18.49 9.40
C LYS A 41 -1.17 17.18 10.09
N MET A 42 -2.12 16.46 10.68
CA MET A 42 -1.88 15.27 11.51
C MET A 42 -2.36 13.96 10.86
N LYS A 43 -2.65 13.94 9.56
CA LYS A 43 -2.73 12.63 8.90
C LYS A 43 -1.37 11.97 9.02
N SER A 44 -1.35 10.81 9.66
CA SER A 44 -0.14 10.00 9.69
C SER A 44 0.27 9.70 8.24
N ILE A 45 1.57 9.55 7.98
CA ILE A 45 2.09 9.20 6.65
C ILE A 45 1.41 7.93 6.09
N TYR A 46 0.96 7.03 6.97
CA TYR A 46 0.13 5.88 6.65
C TYR A 46 -1.26 6.25 6.14
N GLU A 47 -1.98 7.16 6.80
CA GLU A 47 -3.31 7.60 6.36
C GLU A 47 -3.24 8.34 5.02
N GLU A 48 -2.17 9.10 4.77
CA GLU A 48 -1.93 9.71 3.47
C GLU A 48 -1.67 8.65 2.38
N ALA A 49 -0.84 7.64 2.68
CA ALA A 49 -0.61 6.51 1.79
C ALA A 49 -1.91 5.75 1.47
N VAL A 50 -2.73 5.47 2.49
CA VAL A 50 -4.03 4.81 2.31
C VAL A 50 -4.99 5.69 1.50
N TYR A 51 -5.01 6.99 1.73
CA TYR A 51 -5.83 7.93 0.96
C TYR A 51 -5.44 7.94 -0.52
N ALA A 52 -4.13 8.05 -0.82
CA ALA A 52 -3.61 7.99 -2.18
C ALA A 52 -3.90 6.64 -2.84
N LEU A 53 -3.71 5.53 -2.12
CA LEU A 53 -4.04 4.18 -2.58
C LEU A 53 -5.53 4.04 -2.95
N ASN A 54 -6.43 4.55 -2.10
CA ASN A 54 -7.86 4.49 -2.37
C ASN A 54 -8.26 5.34 -3.60
N GLY A 55 -7.50 6.38 -3.92
CA GLY A 55 -7.65 7.11 -5.18
C GLY A 55 -7.38 6.28 -6.44
N LEU A 56 -6.69 5.13 -6.31
CA LEU A 56 -6.47 4.17 -7.41
C LEU A 56 -7.66 3.22 -7.64
N GLN A 57 -8.71 3.32 -6.83
CA GLN A 57 -9.93 2.56 -7.06
C GLN A 57 -10.71 3.17 -8.22
N SER A 58 -11.07 2.34 -9.19
CA SER A 58 -12.00 2.73 -10.24
C SER A 58 -13.39 2.93 -9.64
N ASN A 59 -14.05 4.05 -9.95
CA ASN A 59 -15.45 4.29 -9.54
C ASN A 59 -16.36 3.20 -10.12
N SER A 60 -17.52 2.94 -9.53
CA SER A 60 -18.46 1.88 -9.94
C SER A 60 -18.79 1.86 -11.45
N VAL A 61 -18.92 3.04 -12.06
CA VAL A 61 -19.15 3.20 -13.50
C VAL A 61 -17.91 2.80 -14.33
N VAL A 62 -16.71 3.15 -13.85
CA VAL A 62 -15.44 2.71 -14.45
C VAL A 62 -15.24 1.22 -14.24
N LEU A 63 -15.65 0.65 -13.09
CA LEU A 63 -15.59 -0.80 -12.83
C LEU A 63 -16.53 -1.59 -13.73
N GLN A 64 -17.71 -1.06 -14.05
CA GLN A 64 -18.65 -1.70 -14.96
C GLN A 64 -18.10 -1.69 -16.40
N LYS A 65 -17.63 -0.53 -16.86
CA LYS A 65 -17.00 -0.39 -18.18
C LYS A 65 -15.70 -1.19 -18.29
N ALA A 66 -14.89 -1.20 -17.22
CA ALA A 66 -13.68 -2.01 -17.13
C ALA A 66 -13.98 -3.50 -16.98
N ARG A 67 -15.16 -3.94 -16.52
CA ARG A 67 -15.57 -5.37 -16.56
C ARG A 67 -15.87 -5.79 -18.00
N GLU A 68 -16.53 -4.93 -18.77
CA GLU A 68 -16.82 -5.14 -20.19
C GLU A 68 -15.52 -5.13 -21.02
N GLU A 69 -14.64 -4.14 -20.81
CA GLU A 69 -13.33 -4.00 -21.46
C GLU A 69 -12.26 -4.98 -20.91
N ARG A 70 -12.39 -5.47 -19.67
CA ARG A 70 -11.46 -6.46 -19.08
C ARG A 70 -11.46 -7.75 -19.85
N SER A 71 -12.59 -8.17 -20.44
CA SER A 71 -12.62 -9.42 -21.19
C SER A 71 -11.63 -9.39 -22.36
N THR A 72 -11.41 -8.22 -22.98
CA THR A 72 -10.51 -8.06 -24.12
C THR A 72 -9.09 -7.62 -23.74
N LYS A 73 -8.89 -6.90 -22.63
CA LYS A 73 -7.56 -6.35 -22.24
C LYS A 73 -6.94 -6.92 -20.97
N ALA A 74 -7.55 -7.91 -20.31
CA ALA A 74 -7.00 -8.48 -19.08
C ALA A 74 -5.56 -9.00 -19.26
N TYR A 75 -5.18 -9.44 -20.46
CA TYR A 75 -3.82 -9.90 -20.75
C TYR A 75 -2.74 -8.84 -20.50
N LEU A 76 -3.09 -7.55 -20.53
CA LEU A 76 -2.16 -6.45 -20.23
C LEU A 76 -1.74 -6.41 -18.76
N ASN A 77 -2.54 -6.98 -17.85
CA ASN A 77 -2.20 -6.98 -16.42
C ASN A 77 -0.83 -7.59 -16.15
N LEU A 78 -0.46 -8.64 -16.88
CA LEU A 78 0.84 -9.31 -16.73
C LEU A 78 1.95 -8.35 -17.15
N PHE A 79 1.85 -7.84 -18.37
CA PHE A 79 2.81 -6.90 -18.93
C PHE A 79 3.00 -5.65 -18.07
N ASP A 80 1.91 -5.05 -17.59
CA ASP A 80 1.96 -3.85 -16.76
C ASP A 80 2.60 -4.13 -15.40
N THR A 81 2.31 -5.29 -14.80
CA THR A 81 2.93 -5.69 -13.51
C THR A 81 4.43 -5.87 -13.68
N GLU A 82 4.87 -6.59 -14.72
CA GLU A 82 6.29 -6.78 -15.04
C GLU A 82 6.98 -5.44 -15.31
N ARG A 83 6.36 -4.58 -16.12
CA ARG A 83 6.86 -3.24 -16.45
C ARG A 83 7.09 -2.42 -15.18
N HIS A 84 6.11 -2.36 -14.29
CA HIS A 84 6.22 -1.57 -13.07
C HIS A 84 7.27 -2.14 -12.09
N LEU A 85 7.38 -3.46 -11.94
CA LEU A 85 8.45 -4.07 -11.14
C LEU A 85 9.83 -3.74 -11.70
N LYS A 86 10.01 -3.82 -13.02
CA LYS A 86 11.26 -3.48 -13.68
C LYS A 86 11.66 -2.01 -13.46
N THR A 87 10.70 -1.08 -13.56
CA THR A 87 10.93 0.34 -13.22
C THR A 87 11.45 0.52 -11.80
N LEU A 88 10.98 -0.30 -10.86
CA LEU A 88 11.37 -0.26 -9.45
C LEU A 88 12.69 -1.01 -9.17
N GLY A 89 13.38 -1.48 -10.22
CA GLY A 89 14.61 -2.24 -10.10
C GLY A 89 14.42 -3.65 -9.55
N VAL A 90 13.22 -4.22 -9.70
CA VAL A 90 12.93 -5.63 -9.42
C VAL A 90 12.91 -6.36 -10.76
N GLU A 91 13.90 -7.22 -10.98
CA GLU A 91 13.97 -8.08 -12.16
C GLU A 91 13.19 -9.37 -11.92
N MET A 92 12.75 -10.03 -12.99
CA MET A 92 11.99 -11.28 -12.89
C MET A 92 12.77 -12.38 -12.15
N LYS A 93 14.11 -12.42 -12.31
CA LYS A 93 14.98 -13.35 -11.55
C LYS A 93 14.85 -13.18 -10.03
N ASN A 94 14.57 -11.96 -9.56
CA ASN A 94 14.38 -11.71 -8.14
C ASN A 94 13.07 -12.32 -7.63
N LEU A 95 12.07 -12.51 -8.50
CA LEU A 95 10.83 -13.21 -8.16
C LEU A 95 11.05 -14.72 -8.14
N ASP A 96 11.88 -15.24 -9.06
CA ASP A 96 12.26 -16.66 -9.10
C ASP A 96 12.94 -17.09 -7.77
N ASP A 97 13.74 -16.20 -7.16
CA ASP A 97 14.39 -16.43 -5.87
C ASP A 97 13.40 -16.50 -4.66
N LEU A 98 12.14 -16.05 -4.82
CA LEU A 98 11.15 -16.00 -3.73
C LEU A 98 10.42 -17.34 -3.48
N ASN A 99 10.69 -18.40 -4.26
CA ASN A 99 10.03 -19.71 -4.15
C ASN A 99 8.51 -19.61 -3.95
N ILE A 100 7.81 -19.05 -4.94
CA ILE A 100 6.43 -18.60 -4.77
C ILE A 100 5.44 -19.77 -4.87
N ILE A 101 4.56 -19.90 -3.88
CA ILE A 101 3.38 -20.76 -3.94
C ILE A 101 2.17 -19.91 -4.35
N HIS A 102 1.66 -20.17 -5.54
CA HIS A 102 0.53 -19.44 -6.12
C HIS A 102 -0.78 -20.17 -5.93
N VAL A 103 -1.78 -19.50 -5.36
CA VAL A 103 -3.04 -20.15 -4.98
C VAL A 103 -4.21 -19.51 -5.73
N ALA A 104 -4.74 -20.24 -6.71
CA ALA A 104 -5.96 -19.93 -7.44
C ALA A 104 -7.15 -20.76 -6.92
N GLY A 105 -8.38 -20.32 -7.24
CA GLY A 105 -9.60 -21.07 -6.91
C GLY A 105 -10.80 -20.20 -6.52
N THR A 106 -11.98 -20.81 -6.53
CA THR A 106 -13.24 -20.12 -6.26
C THR A 106 -13.51 -19.92 -4.77
N LYS A 107 -13.07 -20.87 -3.93
CA LYS A 107 -13.28 -20.87 -2.47
C LYS A 107 -12.03 -21.39 -1.77
N GLY A 108 -11.84 -20.98 -0.51
CA GLY A 108 -10.77 -21.50 0.34
C GLY A 108 -9.37 -20.93 0.10
N LYS A 109 -9.15 -20.10 -0.94
CA LYS A 109 -7.83 -19.52 -1.27
C LYS A 109 -7.12 -18.91 -0.06
N GLY A 110 -7.72 -17.90 0.57
CA GLY A 110 -7.14 -17.25 1.75
C GLY A 110 -6.80 -18.20 2.91
N SER A 111 -7.66 -19.20 3.17
CA SER A 111 -7.40 -20.23 4.19
C SER A 111 -6.24 -21.13 3.80
N THR A 112 -6.21 -21.61 2.55
CA THR A 112 -5.09 -22.39 2.00
C THR A 112 -3.79 -21.59 2.08
N CYS A 113 -3.79 -20.32 1.66
CA CYS A 113 -2.62 -19.47 1.76
C CYS A 113 -2.12 -19.33 3.20
N ALA A 114 -3.04 -19.13 4.15
CA ALA A 114 -2.69 -18.93 5.55
C ALA A 114 -2.11 -20.20 6.19
N PHE A 115 -2.66 -21.37 5.87
CA PHE A 115 -2.12 -22.65 6.34
C PHE A 115 -0.78 -22.96 5.72
N THR A 116 -0.62 -22.76 4.41
CA THR A 116 0.65 -22.95 3.70
C THR A 116 1.75 -22.05 4.26
N GLU A 117 1.47 -20.75 4.45
CA GLU A 117 2.43 -19.81 5.05
C GLU A 117 2.85 -20.25 6.46
N ALA A 118 1.89 -20.67 7.28
CA ALA A 118 2.17 -21.08 8.65
C ALA A 118 3.05 -22.32 8.70
N ILE A 119 2.85 -23.28 7.78
CA ILE A 119 3.68 -24.48 7.65
C ILE A 119 5.11 -24.09 7.23
N LEU A 120 5.26 -23.26 6.19
CA LEU A 120 6.58 -22.80 5.74
C LEU A 120 7.35 -22.07 6.85
N ARG A 121 6.70 -21.13 7.51
CA ARG A 121 7.29 -20.40 8.64
C ARG A 121 7.67 -21.32 9.79
N LYS A 122 6.88 -22.35 10.07
CA LYS A 122 7.20 -23.35 11.10
C LYS A 122 8.47 -24.14 10.77
N HIS A 123 8.82 -24.28 9.49
CA HIS A 123 10.05 -24.91 9.01
C HIS A 123 11.24 -23.94 8.91
N GLY A 124 11.09 -22.69 9.37
CA GLY A 124 12.21 -21.76 9.53
C GLY A 124 12.44 -20.78 8.36
N TYR A 125 11.65 -20.86 7.28
CA TYR A 125 11.72 -19.90 6.18
C TYR A 125 11.25 -18.51 6.61
N LYS A 126 11.93 -17.46 6.12
CA LYS A 126 11.39 -16.09 6.12
C LYS A 126 10.27 -16.01 5.10
N THR A 127 9.03 -15.98 5.58
CA THR A 127 7.85 -16.08 4.74
C THR A 127 7.29 -14.71 4.34
N GLY A 128 6.82 -14.62 3.09
CA GLY A 128 5.96 -13.57 2.59
C GLY A 128 4.54 -14.10 2.38
N PHE A 129 3.54 -13.27 2.60
CA PHE A 129 2.15 -13.64 2.33
C PHE A 129 1.37 -12.47 1.75
N TYR A 130 0.70 -12.70 0.62
CA TYR A 130 -0.15 -11.74 -0.06
C TYR A 130 -1.57 -12.28 -0.24
N SER A 131 -2.56 -11.57 0.26
CA SER A 131 -3.98 -11.97 0.17
C SER A 131 -4.94 -10.82 -0.11
N SER A 132 -6.12 -11.16 -0.62
CA SER A 132 -7.22 -10.20 -0.82
C SER A 132 -8.61 -10.80 -0.61
N PRO A 133 -9.60 -10.04 -0.11
CA PRO A 133 -9.52 -8.67 0.38
C PRO A 133 -8.87 -8.56 1.77
N HIS A 134 -8.83 -7.34 2.32
CA HIS A 134 -8.56 -7.13 3.75
C HIS A 134 -9.88 -7.06 4.53
N LEU A 135 -9.86 -7.39 5.81
CA LEU A 135 -10.96 -7.33 6.76
C LEU A 135 -10.97 -6.02 7.55
N ILE A 136 -9.81 -5.58 8.07
CA ILE A 136 -9.73 -4.40 8.95
C ILE A 136 -8.86 -3.32 8.32
N SER A 137 -7.65 -3.65 7.87
CA SER A 137 -6.67 -2.65 7.44
C SER A 137 -5.85 -3.13 6.25
N VAL A 138 -5.57 -2.27 5.27
CA VAL A 138 -4.92 -2.69 4.01
C VAL A 138 -3.53 -3.29 4.19
N ASN A 139 -2.80 -2.88 5.22
CA ASN A 139 -1.48 -3.44 5.52
C ASN A 139 -1.52 -4.93 5.93
N GLU A 140 -2.69 -5.49 6.29
CA GLU A 140 -2.83 -6.91 6.58
C GLU A 140 -2.71 -7.81 5.35
N ARG A 141 -2.82 -7.23 4.15
CA ARG A 141 -2.70 -7.93 2.87
C ARG A 141 -1.28 -8.37 2.59
N ILE A 142 -0.29 -7.69 3.17
CA ILE A 142 1.12 -8.02 3.01
C ILE A 142 1.64 -8.40 4.39
N ARG A 143 2.07 -9.65 4.55
CA ARG A 143 2.62 -10.15 5.80
C ARG A 143 4.02 -10.66 5.60
N ILE A 144 4.86 -10.44 6.62
CA ILE A 144 6.18 -11.04 6.75
C ILE A 144 6.18 -11.85 8.04
N ASN A 145 6.61 -13.10 7.96
CA ASN A 145 6.66 -14.02 9.09
C ASN A 145 5.33 -14.12 9.86
N GLY A 146 4.22 -14.24 9.12
CA GLY A 146 2.86 -14.36 9.66
C GLY A 146 2.27 -13.07 10.24
N LYS A 147 3.00 -11.95 10.23
CA LYS A 147 2.53 -10.66 10.79
C LYS A 147 2.31 -9.65 9.66
N PRO A 148 1.18 -8.91 9.66
CA PRO A 148 1.01 -7.71 8.85
C PRO A 148 2.24 -6.80 8.96
N ILE A 149 2.70 -6.26 7.84
CA ILE A 149 3.70 -5.19 7.89
C ILE A 149 3.15 -4.01 8.70
N SER A 150 3.99 -3.32 9.47
CA SER A 150 3.54 -2.20 10.29
C SER A 150 3.02 -1.05 9.40
N LYS A 151 2.23 -0.13 9.98
CA LYS A 151 1.74 1.05 9.26
C LYS A 151 2.88 1.90 8.70
N ASP A 152 3.97 2.04 9.46
CA ASP A 152 5.13 2.83 9.04
C ASP A 152 5.86 2.17 7.86
N ILE A 153 6.10 0.85 7.94
CA ILE A 153 6.72 0.07 6.86
C ILE A 153 5.83 0.06 5.63
N PHE A 154 4.51 -0.07 5.80
CA PHE A 154 3.56 0.05 4.70
C PHE A 154 3.67 1.41 4.02
N ALA A 155 3.66 2.51 4.78
CA ALA A 155 3.73 3.86 4.22
C ALA A 155 5.05 4.11 3.49
N GLU A 156 6.17 3.64 4.07
CA GLU A 156 7.49 3.75 3.45
C GLU A 156 7.54 3.04 2.09
N TYR A 157 7.13 1.76 2.06
CA TYR A 157 7.11 1.00 0.82
C TYR A 157 6.09 1.54 -0.17
N PHE A 158 4.93 1.99 0.30
CA PHE A 158 3.92 2.62 -0.53
C PHE A 158 4.50 3.81 -1.28
N TRP A 159 5.12 4.78 -0.58
CA TRP A 159 5.64 5.98 -1.23
C TRP A 159 6.84 5.70 -2.14
N LYS A 160 7.69 4.73 -1.79
CA LYS A 160 8.76 4.26 -2.70
C LYS A 160 8.20 3.73 -4.02
N VAL A 161 7.19 2.86 -3.94
CA VAL A 161 6.55 2.25 -5.12
C VAL A 161 5.74 3.28 -5.90
N TYR A 162 4.94 4.08 -5.21
CA TYR A 162 4.08 5.11 -5.80
C TYR A 162 4.90 6.13 -6.59
N ASN A 163 5.92 6.74 -5.96
CA ASN A 163 6.74 7.75 -6.60
C ASN A 163 7.60 7.14 -7.73
N GLY A 164 8.12 5.93 -7.53
CA GLY A 164 8.88 5.22 -8.56
C GLY A 164 8.06 4.97 -9.82
N ILE A 165 6.84 4.46 -9.68
CA ILE A 165 5.92 4.27 -10.81
C ILE A 165 5.54 5.62 -11.42
N GLN A 166 5.09 6.58 -10.61
CA GLN A 166 4.63 7.89 -11.08
C GLN A 166 5.69 8.61 -11.91
N SER A 167 6.95 8.57 -11.47
CA SER A 167 8.07 9.20 -12.19
C SER A 167 8.41 8.57 -13.54
N SER A 168 7.93 7.33 -13.78
CA SER A 168 8.17 6.58 -15.02
C SER A 168 7.02 6.64 -16.02
N LEU A 169 5.88 7.23 -15.62
CA LEU A 169 4.72 7.38 -16.49
C LEU A 169 5.02 8.37 -17.61
N LYS A 170 4.62 8.02 -18.83
CA LYS A 170 4.66 8.92 -19.98
C LYS A 170 3.41 9.80 -20.02
N ASP A 171 3.45 10.86 -20.82
CA ASP A 171 2.29 11.71 -21.06
C ASP A 171 1.07 10.88 -21.50
N GLY A 172 -0.04 11.04 -20.79
CA GLY A 172 -1.28 10.31 -21.04
C GLY A 172 -1.40 8.94 -20.35
N GLU A 173 -0.34 8.46 -19.68
CA GLU A 173 -0.43 7.26 -18.83
C GLU A 173 -0.94 7.61 -17.42
N SER A 174 -1.64 6.68 -16.80
CA SER A 174 -2.16 6.81 -15.43
C SER A 174 -1.46 5.85 -14.48
N MET A 175 -1.58 6.12 -13.17
CA MET A 175 -1.19 5.14 -12.15
C MET A 175 -1.92 3.81 -12.37
N PRO A 176 -1.27 2.67 -12.05
CA PRO A 176 -1.92 1.37 -12.16
C PRO A 176 -3.12 1.27 -11.22
N PRO A 177 -4.15 0.48 -11.58
CA PRO A 177 -5.32 0.29 -10.73
C PRO A 177 -4.98 -0.32 -9.38
N TYR A 178 -5.81 -0.04 -8.38
CA TYR A 178 -5.65 -0.45 -6.98
C TYR A 178 -5.04 -1.86 -6.77
N PHE A 179 -5.61 -2.88 -7.43
CA PHE A 179 -5.18 -4.27 -7.23
C PHE A 179 -3.81 -4.57 -7.85
N LEU A 180 -3.54 -4.02 -9.04
CA LEU A 180 -2.24 -4.17 -9.70
C LEU A 180 -1.16 -3.45 -8.88
N PHE A 181 -1.44 -2.23 -8.43
CA PHE A 181 -0.53 -1.46 -7.57
C PHE A 181 -0.15 -2.24 -6.30
N LEU A 182 -1.13 -2.81 -5.58
CA LEU A 182 -0.85 -3.61 -4.39
C LEU A 182 -0.07 -4.89 -4.69
N THR A 183 -0.28 -5.50 -5.86
CA THR A 183 0.47 -6.69 -6.28
C THR A 183 1.93 -6.33 -6.53
N VAL A 184 2.20 -5.25 -7.27
CA VAL A 184 3.55 -4.71 -7.48
C VAL A 184 4.21 -4.37 -6.15
N MET A 185 3.49 -3.70 -5.25
CA MET A 185 3.99 -3.36 -3.92
C MET A 185 4.32 -4.61 -3.09
N ALA A 186 3.48 -5.65 -3.12
CA ALA A 186 3.72 -6.89 -2.38
C ALA A 186 5.01 -7.58 -2.84
N PHE A 187 5.21 -7.73 -4.16
CA PHE A 187 6.45 -8.29 -4.70
C PHE A 187 7.67 -7.43 -4.39
N TYR A 188 7.54 -6.11 -4.52
CA TYR A 188 8.61 -5.18 -4.14
C TYR A 188 9.00 -5.36 -2.67
N VAL A 189 8.03 -5.45 -1.76
CA VAL A 189 8.27 -5.71 -0.33
C VAL A 189 8.98 -7.05 -0.14
N PHE A 190 8.50 -8.14 -0.75
CA PHE A 190 9.12 -9.46 -0.58
C PHE A 190 10.57 -9.50 -1.04
N VAL A 191 10.89 -8.86 -2.17
CA VAL A 191 12.27 -8.75 -2.66
C VAL A 191 13.13 -7.91 -1.71
N LYS A 192 12.65 -6.74 -1.27
CA LYS A 192 13.43 -5.87 -0.37
C LYS A 192 13.61 -6.45 1.03
N GLU A 193 12.61 -7.19 1.50
CA GLU A 193 12.68 -7.92 2.76
C GLU A 193 13.40 -9.27 2.63
N GLN A 194 13.91 -9.65 1.45
CA GLN A 194 14.61 -10.93 1.26
C GLN A 194 13.79 -12.13 1.76
N VAL A 195 12.51 -12.18 1.40
CA VAL A 195 11.64 -13.32 1.66
C VAL A 195 12.18 -14.55 0.93
N GLU A 196 12.20 -15.70 1.61
CA GLU A 196 12.70 -16.97 1.06
C GLU A 196 11.59 -17.81 0.43
N ALA A 197 10.36 -17.67 0.93
CA ALA A 197 9.18 -18.37 0.42
C ALA A 197 7.95 -17.46 0.52
N ALA A 198 7.32 -17.13 -0.60
CA ALA A 198 6.11 -16.31 -0.63
C ALA A 198 4.86 -17.13 -0.97
N VAL A 199 3.76 -16.88 -0.26
CA VAL A 199 2.44 -17.44 -0.59
C VAL A 199 1.54 -16.34 -1.13
N VAL A 200 1.13 -16.47 -2.39
CA VAL A 200 0.44 -15.41 -3.14
C VAL A 200 -0.93 -15.91 -3.57
N GLU A 201 -1.98 -15.27 -3.04
CA GLU A 201 -3.36 -15.49 -3.46
C GLU A 201 -3.64 -14.78 -4.79
N VAL A 202 -4.21 -15.51 -5.75
CA VAL A 202 -4.79 -14.95 -6.97
C VAL A 202 -6.01 -14.10 -6.63
N GLY A 203 -6.12 -12.91 -7.24
CA GLY A 203 -7.31 -12.07 -7.12
C GLY A 203 -8.54 -12.71 -7.78
N ILE A 204 -8.67 -12.54 -9.09
CA ILE A 204 -9.83 -13.03 -9.86
C ILE A 204 -9.33 -13.85 -11.05
N GLY A 205 -9.85 -15.08 -11.18
CA GLY A 205 -9.49 -15.97 -12.27
C GLY A 205 -8.15 -16.65 -12.02
N GLY A 206 -7.12 -16.24 -12.76
CA GLY A 206 -5.77 -16.81 -12.71
C GLY A 206 -4.93 -16.40 -13.90
N LEU A 207 -5.30 -16.87 -15.11
CA LEU A 207 -4.51 -16.72 -16.34
C LEU A 207 -4.03 -15.28 -16.61
N TRP A 208 -4.89 -14.29 -16.38
CA TRP A 208 -4.62 -12.87 -16.62
C TRP A 208 -4.67 -12.02 -15.34
N ASP A 209 -4.56 -12.66 -14.17
CA ASP A 209 -4.46 -11.96 -12.90
C ASP A 209 -3.06 -11.33 -12.78
N CYS A 210 -2.92 -10.12 -12.23
CA CYS A 210 -1.61 -9.46 -12.11
C CYS A 210 -0.61 -10.22 -11.23
N THR A 211 -1.06 -11.20 -10.44
CA THR A 211 -0.16 -12.09 -9.69
C THR A 211 0.48 -13.18 -10.57
N ASN A 212 -0.04 -13.45 -11.76
CA ASN A 212 0.38 -14.54 -12.65
C ASN A 212 1.58 -14.17 -13.56
N ILE A 213 2.58 -13.49 -12.98
CA ILE A 213 3.85 -13.11 -13.63
C ILE A 213 5.04 -13.96 -13.13
N ILE A 214 4.72 -14.99 -12.37
CA ILE A 214 5.64 -15.86 -11.64
C ILE A 214 5.79 -17.19 -12.39
N LYS A 215 6.92 -17.87 -12.21
CA LYS A 215 7.28 -19.09 -12.94
C LYS A 215 7.40 -20.30 -12.02
#